data_AF-A0A554V931-F1
#
_entry.id   AF-A0A554V931-F1
#
_cell.length_a   1.000
_cell.length_b   1.000
_cell.length_c   1.000
_cell.angle_alpha   90.00
_cell.angle_beta   90.00
_cell.angle_gamma   90.00
#
_symmetry.space_group_name_H-M   'P 1'
#
loop_
_entity.id
_entity.type
_entity.pdbx_description
1 polymer ?
#
loop_
_entity_poly.entity_id
_entity_poly.type
_entity_poly.pdbx_seq_one_letter_code
_entity_poly.pdbx_strand_id
1 'polypeptide(L)'
;MQLLARAATDREHNARIEQFEAAVDADTRLTPEQSGVLWQAGLGVLDTGSFPDFDELEAMTGYDRQQLWRLVDELIAAGWVLPLPTEDRVEYRVVRP
;
A
#
# COMPACT_ATOMS: atom_id res chain seq x y z
N MET A 1 -31.22 -2.20 -13.52
CA MET A 1 -30.73 -2.42 -12.14
C MET A 1 -29.20 -2.49 -12.03
N GLN A 2 -28.43 -2.75 -13.09
CA GLN A 2 -26.97 -2.92 -12.98
C GLN A 2 -26.14 -1.61 -12.86
N LEU A 3 -26.62 -0.50 -13.43
CA LEU A 3 -25.90 0.80 -13.39
C LEU A 3 -25.79 1.40 -11.98
N LEU A 4 -26.81 1.20 -11.13
CA LEU A 4 -26.81 1.70 -9.75
C LEU A 4 -25.84 0.90 -8.87
N ALA A 5 -25.69 -0.40 -9.13
CA ALA A 5 -24.77 -1.25 -8.38
C ALA A 5 -23.30 -0.89 -8.69
N ARG A 6 -22.95 -0.68 -9.97
CA ARG A 6 -21.59 -0.28 -10.35
C ARG A 6 -21.18 1.07 -9.77
N ALA A 7 -22.07 2.06 -9.85
CA ALA A 7 -21.82 3.40 -9.30
C ALA A 7 -21.67 3.40 -7.77
N ALA A 8 -22.35 2.48 -7.06
CA ALA A 8 -22.16 2.31 -5.62
C ALA A 8 -20.79 1.72 -5.28
N THR A 9 -20.35 0.71 -6.04
CA THR A 9 -19.02 0.09 -5.87
C THR A 9 -17.88 1.05 -6.18
N ASP A 10 -18.00 1.86 -7.23
CA ASP A 10 -16.95 2.84 -7.58
C ASP A 10 -16.84 3.95 -6.50
N ARG A 11 -17.96 4.39 -5.91
CA ARG A 11 -17.96 5.35 -4.80
C ARG A 11 -17.32 4.78 -3.54
N GLU A 12 -17.64 3.53 -3.20
CA GLU A 12 -17.05 2.84 -2.04
C GLU A 12 -15.55 2.63 -2.21
N HIS A 13 -15.12 2.24 -3.42
CA HIS A 13 -13.71 2.10 -3.76
C HIS A 13 -12.96 3.43 -3.62
N ASN A 14 -13.48 4.51 -4.20
CA ASN A 14 -12.86 5.84 -4.09
C ASN A 14 -12.80 6.33 -2.63
N ALA A 15 -13.83 6.09 -1.83
CA ALA A 15 -13.83 6.47 -0.42
C ALA A 15 -12.73 5.75 0.39
N ARG A 16 -12.41 4.49 0.03
CA ARG A 16 -11.30 3.74 0.66
C ARG A 16 -9.95 4.30 0.26
N ILE A 17 -9.79 4.73 -1.00
CA ILE A 17 -8.58 5.41 -1.47
C ILE A 17 -8.38 6.72 -0.70
N GLU A 18 -9.40 7.57 -0.62
CA GLU A 18 -9.35 8.85 0.11
C GLU A 18 -9.04 8.66 1.60
N GLN A 19 -9.66 7.65 2.23
CA GLN A 19 -9.39 7.32 3.62
C GLN A 19 -7.94 6.89 3.83
N PHE A 20 -7.41 6.05 2.95
CA PHE A 20 -6.03 5.59 3.02
C PHE A 20 -5.04 6.74 2.81
N GLU A 21 -5.28 7.61 1.82
CA GLU A 21 -4.46 8.81 1.57
C GLU A 21 -4.41 9.70 2.81
N ALA A 22 -5.57 10.01 3.39
CA ALA A 22 -5.67 10.82 4.59
C ALA A 22 -4.96 10.19 5.80
N ALA A 23 -4.98 8.86 5.92
CA ALA A 23 -4.29 8.15 6.99
C ALA A 23 -2.77 8.23 6.83
N VAL A 24 -2.26 8.11 5.60
CA VAL A 24 -0.82 8.25 5.28
C VAL A 24 -0.36 9.69 5.57
N ASP A 25 -1.10 10.69 5.09
CA ASP A 25 -0.78 12.11 5.29
C ASP A 25 -0.83 12.54 6.77
N ALA A 26 -1.71 11.93 7.56
CA ALA A 26 -1.83 12.23 8.98
C ALA A 26 -0.65 11.71 9.82
N ASP A 27 0.11 10.73 9.33
CA ASP A 27 1.26 10.18 10.06
C ASP A 27 2.55 10.97 9.78
N THR A 28 2.73 12.05 10.53
CA THR A 28 3.89 12.96 10.41
C THR A 28 5.24 12.32 10.74
N ARG A 29 5.26 11.04 11.15
CA ARG A 29 6.49 10.28 11.39
C ARG A 29 7.05 9.67 10.11
N LEU A 30 6.24 9.57 9.06
CA LEU A 30 6.66 9.05 7.76
C LEU A 30 7.48 10.11 7.01
N THR A 31 8.56 9.68 6.37
CA THR A 31 9.26 10.52 5.39
C THR A 31 8.47 10.57 4.08
N PRO A 32 8.69 11.58 3.21
CA PRO A 32 8.02 11.64 1.91
C PRO A 32 8.22 10.38 1.06
N GLU A 33 9.40 9.75 1.13
CA GLU A 33 9.68 8.49 0.44
C GLU A 33 8.88 7.32 1.00
N GLN A 34 8.76 7.23 2.33
CA GLN A 34 7.96 6.21 3.00
C GLN A 34 6.48 6.35 2.66
N SER A 35 5.94 7.57 2.72
CA SER A 35 4.57 7.86 2.29
C SER A 35 4.35 7.52 0.82
N GLY A 36 5.31 7.84 -0.05
CA GLY A 36 5.23 7.51 -1.48
C GLY A 36 5.18 6.01 -1.75
N VAL A 37 6.07 5.22 -1.14
CA VAL A 37 6.06 3.75 -1.29
C VAL A 37 4.79 3.16 -0.70
N LEU A 38 4.39 3.61 0.50
CA LEU A 38 3.19 3.12 1.18
C LEU A 38 1.92 3.43 0.38
N TRP A 39 1.86 4.59 -0.26
CA TRP A 39 0.76 4.97 -1.15
C TRP A 39 0.63 4.00 -2.33
N GLN A 40 1.73 3.80 -3.07
CA GLN A 40 1.74 2.88 -4.22
C GLN A 40 1.41 1.44 -3.80
N ALA A 41 1.99 0.97 -2.71
CA ALA A 41 1.70 -0.37 -2.19
C ALA A 41 0.24 -0.52 -1.74
N GLY A 42 -0.31 0.49 -1.06
CA GLY A 42 -1.69 0.48 -0.59
C GLY A 42 -2.70 0.54 -1.73
N LEU A 43 -2.46 1.33 -2.77
CA LEU A 43 -3.27 1.32 -3.99
C LEU A 43 -3.27 -0.07 -4.64
N GLY A 44 -2.11 -0.71 -4.76
CA GLY A 44 -2.02 -2.09 -5.24
C GLY A 44 -2.88 -3.06 -4.42
N VAL A 45 -2.87 -2.93 -3.09
CA VAL A 45 -3.73 -3.74 -2.19
C VAL A 45 -5.21 -3.42 -2.38
N LEU A 46 -5.58 -2.15 -2.54
CA LEU A 46 -6.98 -1.75 -2.71
C LEU A 46 -7.57 -2.24 -4.05
N ASP A 47 -6.74 -2.31 -5.09
CA ASP A 47 -7.13 -2.74 -6.44
C ASP A 47 -7.12 -4.26 -6.60
N THR A 48 -6.07 -4.92 -6.11
CA THR A 48 -5.81 -6.34 -6.37
C THR A 48 -6.00 -7.26 -5.16
N GLY A 49 -6.08 -6.68 -3.96
CA GLY A 49 -6.16 -7.42 -2.70
C GLY A 49 -4.79 -7.92 -2.19
N SER A 50 -3.71 -7.68 -2.93
CA SER A 50 -2.35 -8.12 -2.59
C SER A 50 -1.37 -6.97 -2.54
N PHE A 51 -0.37 -7.08 -1.66
CA PHE A 51 0.75 -6.14 -1.64
C PHE A 51 1.62 -6.37 -2.89
N PRO A 52 1.96 -5.32 -3.65
CA PRO A 52 2.78 -5.47 -4.85
C PRO A 52 4.14 -6.09 -4.53
N ASP A 53 4.64 -6.94 -5.42
CA ASP A 53 6.00 -7.43 -5.23
C ASP A 53 7.04 -6.32 -5.44
N PHE A 54 8.30 -6.60 -5.10
CA PHE A 54 9.34 -5.59 -5.20
C PHE A 54 9.62 -5.16 -6.64
N ASP A 55 9.42 -6.02 -7.65
CA ASP A 55 9.61 -5.65 -9.06
C ASP A 55 8.51 -4.67 -9.51
N GLU A 56 7.27 -4.90 -9.07
CA GLU A 56 6.15 -3.97 -9.27
C GLU A 56 6.40 -2.63 -8.57
N LEU A 57 6.87 -2.65 -7.31
CA LEU A 57 7.20 -1.43 -6.58
C LEU A 57 8.35 -0.63 -7.23
N GLU A 58 9.38 -1.31 -7.77
CA GLU A 58 10.45 -0.66 -8.55
C GLU A 58 9.85 0.07 -9.76
N ALA A 59 8.95 -0.59 -10.49
CA ALA A 59 8.29 0.00 -11.66
C ALA A 59 7.39 1.18 -11.31
N MET A 60 6.69 1.13 -10.17
CA MET A 60 5.74 2.18 -9.73
C MET A 60 6.43 3.39 -9.11
N THR A 61 7.53 3.19 -8.40
CA THR A 61 8.17 4.23 -7.58
C THR A 61 9.48 4.75 -8.18
N GLY A 62 10.15 3.94 -9.00
CA GLY A 62 11.49 4.25 -9.52
C GLY A 62 12.61 4.08 -8.50
N TYR A 63 12.33 3.63 -7.27
CA TYR A 63 13.35 3.25 -6.30
C TYR A 63 13.96 1.90 -6.64
N ASP A 64 15.24 1.70 -6.33
CA ASP A 64 15.90 0.42 -6.52
C ASP A 64 15.57 -0.60 -5.41
N ARG A 65 15.91 -1.87 -5.63
CA ARG A 65 15.66 -2.97 -4.68
C ARG A 65 16.13 -2.67 -3.28
N GLN A 66 17.33 -2.11 -3.13
CA GLN A 66 17.93 -1.85 -1.82
C GLN A 66 17.18 -0.73 -1.09
N GLN A 67 16.82 0.32 -1.81
CA GLN A 67 16.01 1.42 -1.29
C GLN A 67 14.63 0.93 -0.85
N LEU A 68 13.96 0.13 -1.68
CA LEU A 68 12.65 -0.43 -1.35
C LEU A 68 12.72 -1.36 -0.14
N TRP A 69 13.73 -2.23 -0.04
CA TRP A 69 13.91 -3.08 1.15
C TRP A 69 14.01 -2.26 2.43
N ARG A 70 14.82 -1.20 2.41
CA ARG A 70 14.96 -0.29 3.55
C ARG A 70 13.64 0.41 3.88
N LEU A 71 12.95 0.95 2.87
CA LEU A 71 11.69 1.67 3.07
C LEU A 71 10.58 0.75 3.59
N VAL A 72 10.49 -0.47 3.08
CA VAL A 72 9.53 -1.47 3.56
C VAL A 72 9.85 -1.88 5.00
N ASP A 73 11.12 -2.08 5.35
CA ASP A 73 11.53 -2.40 6.73
C ASP A 73 11.19 -1.24 7.71
N GLU A 74 11.41 0.00 7.28
CA GLU A 74 11.01 1.18 8.05
C GLU A 74 9.48 1.30 8.20
N LEU A 75 8.70 0.96 7.16
CA LEU A 75 7.24 0.92 7.23
C LEU A 75 6.72 -0.21 8.14
N ILE A 76 7.47 -1.32 8.26
CA ILE A 76 7.20 -2.37 9.25
C ILE A 76 7.43 -1.84 10.66
N ALA A 77 8.57 -1.17 10.89
CA ALA A 77 8.87 -0.55 12.18
C ALA A 77 7.85 0.55 12.57
N ALA A 78 7.31 1.27 11.58
CA ALA A 78 6.25 2.27 11.78
C ALA A 78 4.85 1.65 12.02
N GLY A 79 4.70 0.34 11.81
CA GLY A 79 3.46 -0.40 11.99
C GLY A 79 2.44 -0.22 10.87
N TRP A 80 2.90 0.13 9.66
CA TRP A 80 2.08 0.28 8.45
C TRP A 80 2.03 -0.99 7.62
N VAL A 81 3.12 -1.75 7.62
CA VAL A 81 3.26 -3.01 6.90
C VAL A 81 3.51 -4.14 7.90
N LEU A 82 2.88 -5.29 7.68
CA LEU A 82 3.20 -6.52 8.39
C LEU A 82 3.83 -7.53 7.43
N PRO A 83 5.01 -8.09 7.77
CA PRO A 83 5.53 -9.25 7.08
C PRO A 83 4.79 -10.51 7.56
N LEU A 84 4.33 -11.31 6.62
CA LEU A 84 3.65 -12.59 6.82
C LEU A 84 4.56 -13.68 6.21
N PRO A 85 5.40 -14.34 7.02
CA PRO A 85 6.22 -15.44 6.51
C PRO A 85 5.33 -16.59 6.06
N THR A 86 5.54 -17.06 4.84
CA THR A 86 4.95 -18.28 4.27
C THR A 86 6.04 -19.34 4.11
N GLU A 87 5.70 -20.55 3.65
CA GLU A 87 6.67 -21.66 3.54
C GLU A 87 7.88 -21.33 2.66
N ASP A 88 7.69 -20.53 1.59
CA ASP A 88 8.73 -20.27 0.58
C ASP A 88 9.11 -18.79 0.43
N ARG A 89 8.36 -17.86 1.03
CA ARG A 89 8.58 -16.41 0.85
C ARG A 89 8.04 -15.58 2.03
N VAL A 90 8.32 -14.28 2.01
CA VAL A 90 7.67 -13.31 2.89
C VAL A 90 6.64 -12.56 2.08
N GLU A 91 5.38 -12.63 2.48
CA GLU A 91 4.31 -11.77 1.97
C GLU A 91 4.21 -10.52 2.84
N TYR A 92 3.75 -9.41 2.27
CA TYR A 92 3.55 -8.17 3.01
C TYR A 92 2.08 -7.79 2.98
N ARG A 93 1.65 -7.07 4.02
CA ARG A 93 0.29 -6.57 4.11
C ARG A 93 0.26 -5.16 4.67
N VAL A 94 -0.49 -4.27 4.05
CA VAL A 94 -0.85 -2.97 4.63
C VAL A 94 -1.92 -3.19 5.70
N VAL A 95 -1.70 -2.65 6.90
CA VAL A 95 -2.57 -2.92 8.08
C VAL A 95 -3.32 -1.72 8.64
N ARG A 96 -3.13 -0.56 8.05
CA ARG A 96 -3.86 0.67 8.41
C ARG A 96 -4.93 0.98 7.34
N PRO A 97 -6.02 1.66 7.75
CA PRO A 97 -7.24 1.80 6.97
C PRO A 97 -7.13 2.81 5.82
#